data_AF-A0A660MPK2-F1
#
_entry.id   AF-A0A660MPK2-F1
#
_cell.length_a   1.000
_cell.length_b   1.000
_cell.length_c   1.000
_cell.angle_alpha   90.00
_cell.angle_beta   90.00
_cell.angle_gamma   90.00
#
_symmetry.space_group_name_H-M   'P 1'
#
loop_
_entity.id
_entity.type
_entity.pdbx_description
1 polymer ?
#
loop_
_entity_poly.entity_id
_entity_poly.type
_entity_poly.pdbx_seq_one_letter_code
_entity_poly.pdbx_strand_id
1 'polypeptide(L)'
;MDITLDIHSFSNSHDIVAICDIQNREKAKQIFTTETILVDNLEQSGSIIGYCTRKQKEAYGIECGLHDDPEGFEKGKEEILNFLEYYQYLPSNNRKKERKQQNIYQFREKIQPITKDFKFIRDFSGFSYLKENEVFAKDGHIEHKNTLGNNIYLGIPAKEPRVNDNAGFLFKKLE
;
A
#
# COMPACT_ATOMS: atom_id res chain seq x y z
N MET A 1 11.22 -16.16 18.03
CA MET A 1 11.32 -15.05 17.07
C MET A 1 10.09 -14.18 17.28
N ASP A 2 10.26 -12.89 17.54
CA ASP A 2 9.15 -11.96 17.72
C ASP A 2 8.91 -11.24 16.40
N ILE A 3 7.83 -11.61 15.70
CA ILE A 3 7.44 -10.99 14.43
C ILE A 3 5.98 -10.53 14.49
N THR A 4 5.68 -9.42 13.81
CA THR A 4 4.34 -8.86 13.74
C THR A 4 3.82 -8.87 12.30
N LEU A 5 2.58 -9.34 12.13
CA LEU A 5 1.79 -9.10 10.93
C LEU A 5 0.58 -8.26 11.33
N ASP A 6 0.49 -7.06 10.78
CA ASP A 6 -0.62 -6.14 10.95
C ASP A 6 -1.63 -6.35 9.81
N ILE A 7 -2.85 -6.75 10.14
CA ILE A 7 -3.84 -7.22 9.15
C ILE A 7 -4.98 -6.22 9.09
N HIS A 8 -5.21 -5.66 7.90
CA HIS A 8 -6.23 -4.67 7.64
C HIS A 8 -7.03 -5.00 6.37
N SER A 9 -8.02 -4.16 6.10
CA SER A 9 -8.75 -4.12 4.84
C SER A 9 -9.09 -2.67 4.53
N PHE A 10 -9.33 -2.37 3.27
CA PHE A 10 -9.75 -1.06 2.81
C PHE A 10 -11.27 -0.87 2.91
N SER A 11 -11.70 0.37 3.08
CA SER A 11 -13.10 0.77 2.95
C SER A 11 -13.51 1.07 1.50
N ASN A 12 -12.55 1.19 0.57
CA ASN A 12 -12.78 1.71 -0.77
C ASN A 12 -11.97 1.07 -1.91
N SER A 13 -11.10 0.10 -1.62
CA SER A 13 -10.26 -0.59 -2.63
C SER A 13 -10.37 -2.11 -2.48
N HIS A 14 -10.25 -2.83 -3.60
CA HIS A 14 -10.16 -4.29 -3.65
C HIS A 14 -8.71 -4.79 -3.79
N ASP A 15 -7.74 -3.87 -3.75
CA ASP A 15 -6.33 -4.20 -3.90
C ASP A 15 -5.84 -5.03 -2.71
N ILE A 16 -5.04 -6.06 -2.98
CA ILE A 16 -4.27 -6.77 -1.95
C ILE A 16 -2.86 -6.20 -1.91
N VAL A 17 -2.48 -5.62 -0.79
CA VAL A 17 -1.25 -4.82 -0.70
C VAL A 17 -0.43 -5.24 0.51
N ALA A 18 0.80 -5.71 0.26
CA ALA A 18 1.76 -5.94 1.33
C ALA A 18 2.47 -4.63 1.68
N ILE A 19 2.77 -4.42 2.95
CA ILE A 19 3.44 -3.21 3.47
C ILE A 19 4.65 -3.66 4.29
N CYS A 20 5.82 -3.07 4.05
CA CYS A 20 7.00 -3.35 4.85
C CYS A 20 7.96 -2.17 4.93
N ASP A 21 8.88 -2.22 5.87
CA ASP A 21 10.02 -1.30 5.87
C ASP A 21 10.92 -1.60 4.65
N ILE A 22 11.54 -0.57 4.08
CA ILE A 22 12.35 -0.71 2.87
C ILE A 22 13.50 -1.71 3.02
N GLN A 23 14.06 -1.87 4.22
CA GLN A 23 15.10 -2.87 4.47
C GLN A 23 14.60 -4.33 4.38
N ASN A 24 13.30 -4.54 4.52
CA ASN A 24 12.64 -5.84 4.47
C ASN A 24 12.04 -6.17 3.09
N ARG A 25 12.24 -5.32 2.07
CA ARG A 25 11.67 -5.46 0.73
C ARG A 25 11.91 -6.83 0.08
N GLU A 26 13.15 -7.30 0.05
CA GLU A 26 13.46 -8.59 -0.59
C GLU A 26 12.83 -9.76 0.14
N LYS A 27 12.71 -9.66 1.47
CA LYS A 27 12.02 -10.66 2.27
C LYS A 27 10.51 -10.62 2.04
N ALA A 28 9.91 -9.43 1.95
CA ALA A 28 8.50 -9.26 1.61
C ALA A 28 8.15 -9.93 0.26
N LYS A 29 9.01 -9.77 -0.76
CA LYS A 29 8.87 -10.46 -2.06
C LYS A 29 8.91 -11.99 -1.93
N GLN A 30 9.62 -12.52 -0.95
CA GLN A 30 9.67 -13.96 -0.69
C GLN A 30 8.43 -14.45 0.06
N ILE A 31 7.90 -13.64 0.97
CA ILE A 31 6.74 -13.98 1.79
C ILE A 31 5.47 -13.88 0.97
N PHE A 32 5.19 -12.71 0.39
CA PHE A 32 3.90 -12.38 -0.20
C PHE A 32 3.88 -12.65 -1.70
N THR A 33 2.70 -13.01 -2.21
CA THR A 33 2.41 -13.22 -3.63
C THR A 33 1.63 -12.07 -4.28
N THR A 34 1.34 -11.03 -3.51
CA THR A 34 0.61 -9.83 -3.95
C THR A 34 1.27 -9.14 -5.13
N GLU A 35 0.46 -8.50 -5.98
CA GLU A 35 0.95 -7.69 -7.11
C GLU A 35 1.59 -6.38 -6.65
N THR A 36 1.26 -5.92 -5.45
CA THR A 36 1.68 -4.62 -4.93
C THR A 36 2.35 -4.80 -3.58
N ILE A 37 3.56 -4.24 -3.46
CA ILE A 37 4.28 -4.08 -2.20
C ILE A 37 4.56 -2.60 -1.99
N LEU A 38 4.05 -2.04 -0.89
CA LEU A 38 4.40 -0.72 -0.41
C LEU A 38 5.62 -0.81 0.50
N VAL A 39 6.59 0.06 0.24
CA VAL A 39 7.79 0.21 1.07
C VAL A 39 7.96 1.64 1.52
N ASP A 40 8.49 1.83 2.72
CA ASP A 40 8.94 3.15 3.17
C ASP A 40 9.99 3.00 4.29
N ASN A 41 10.57 4.12 4.74
CA ASN A 41 11.26 4.17 6.03
C ASN A 41 10.21 4.28 7.15
N LEU A 42 9.78 3.13 7.67
CA LEU A 42 8.68 3.04 8.63
C LEU A 42 9.09 3.44 10.05
N GLU A 43 10.37 3.69 10.34
CA GLU A 43 10.80 4.19 11.65
C GLU A 43 10.12 5.50 12.03
N GLN A 44 9.72 6.30 11.04
CA GLN A 44 9.03 7.58 11.23
C GLN A 44 7.50 7.45 11.22
N SER A 45 6.98 6.26 10.98
CA SER A 45 5.54 6.00 10.92
C SER A 45 4.91 5.87 12.32
N GLY A 46 3.67 6.34 12.45
CA GLY A 46 2.83 6.12 13.63
C GLY A 46 2.16 4.73 13.68
N SER A 47 2.33 3.89 12.64
CA SER A 47 1.73 2.55 12.59
C SER A 47 2.37 1.57 13.57
N ILE A 48 1.68 0.44 13.83
CA ILE A 48 2.24 -0.63 14.66
C ILE A 48 3.49 -1.24 14.02
N ILE A 49 3.55 -1.31 12.68
CA ILE A 49 4.74 -1.73 11.95
C ILE A 49 5.91 -0.80 12.28
N GLY A 50 5.70 0.52 12.19
CA GLY A 50 6.72 1.51 12.54
C GLY A 50 7.17 1.43 14.00
N TYR A 51 6.23 1.18 14.93
CA TYR A 51 6.57 0.92 16.33
C TYR A 51 7.47 -0.30 16.50
N CYS A 52 7.15 -1.42 15.85
CA CYS A 52 7.95 -2.63 15.88
C CYS A 52 9.34 -2.42 15.25
N THR A 53 9.42 -1.74 14.11
CA THR A 53 10.69 -1.42 13.44
C THR A 53 11.61 -0.62 14.37
N ARG A 54 11.10 0.40 15.08
CA ARG A 54 11.88 1.18 16.06
C ARG A 54 12.40 0.34 17.25
N LYS A 55 11.78 -0.81 17.51
CA LYS A 55 12.22 -1.78 18.53
C LYS A 55 13.12 -2.87 17.96
N GLN A 56 13.60 -2.70 16.73
CA GLN A 56 14.40 -3.69 15.99
C GLN A 56 13.67 -5.04 15.87
N LYS A 57 12.33 -5.00 15.84
CA LYS A 57 11.49 -6.16 15.58
C LYS A 57 11.05 -6.14 14.13
N GLU A 58 10.96 -7.34 13.57
CA GLU A 58 10.49 -7.52 12.21
C GLU A 58 8.96 -7.39 12.17
N ALA A 59 8.45 -6.60 11.23
CA ALA A 59 7.03 -6.33 11.11
C ALA A 59 6.61 -6.08 9.66
N TYR A 60 5.41 -6.53 9.34
CA TYR A 60 4.77 -6.43 8.03
C TYR A 60 3.32 -6.03 8.19
N GLY A 61 2.77 -5.42 7.15
CA GLY A 61 1.35 -5.16 7.01
C GLY A 61 0.79 -5.88 5.79
N ILE A 62 -0.49 -6.21 5.84
CA ILE A 62 -1.24 -6.68 4.69
C ILE A 62 -2.62 -6.01 4.68
N GLU A 63 -2.95 -5.40 3.56
CA GLU A 63 -4.30 -4.92 3.26
C GLU A 63 -5.00 -5.99 2.43
N CYS A 64 -6.06 -6.58 2.98
CA CYS A 64 -6.72 -7.78 2.44
C CYS A 64 -7.91 -7.45 1.51
N GLY A 65 -7.85 -6.32 0.79
CA GLY A 65 -8.94 -5.89 -0.09
C GLY A 65 -10.06 -5.19 0.68
N LEU A 66 -11.27 -5.17 0.10
CA LEU A 66 -12.40 -4.41 0.63
C LEU A 66 -13.02 -5.13 1.85
N HIS A 67 -13.46 -4.39 2.88
CA HIS A 67 -14.04 -4.95 4.12
C HIS A 67 -15.06 -6.07 3.91
N ASP A 68 -15.95 -5.94 2.91
CA ASP A 68 -17.05 -6.86 2.64
C ASP A 68 -16.86 -7.65 1.33
N ASP A 69 -15.62 -7.79 0.83
CA ASP A 69 -15.31 -8.55 -0.39
C ASP A 69 -14.89 -10.00 -0.09
N PRO A 70 -15.71 -11.01 -0.44
CA PRO A 70 -15.36 -12.42 -0.25
C PRO A 70 -14.12 -12.86 -1.03
N GLU A 71 -13.87 -12.29 -2.21
CA GLU A 71 -12.70 -12.64 -3.01
C GLU A 71 -11.43 -12.08 -2.37
N GLY A 72 -11.47 -10.82 -1.93
CA GLY A 72 -10.42 -10.18 -1.15
C GLY A 72 -10.09 -10.93 0.14
N PHE A 73 -11.11 -11.41 0.85
CA PHE A 73 -10.93 -12.24 2.05
C PHE A 73 -10.10 -13.51 1.78
N GLU A 74 -10.45 -14.29 0.75
CA GLU A 74 -9.71 -15.53 0.45
C GLU A 74 -8.28 -15.23 -0.02
N LYS A 75 -8.07 -14.19 -0.84
CA LYS A 75 -6.72 -13.77 -1.24
C LYS A 75 -5.88 -13.28 -0.05
N GLY A 76 -6.44 -12.44 0.81
CA GLY A 76 -5.76 -11.96 2.02
C GLY A 76 -5.39 -13.10 2.97
N LYS A 77 -6.28 -14.08 3.12
CA LYS A 77 -6.02 -15.32 3.87
C LYS A 77 -4.87 -16.13 3.26
N GLU A 78 -4.79 -16.24 1.93
CA GLU A 78 -3.64 -16.87 1.28
C GLU A 78 -2.32 -16.17 1.63
N GLU A 79 -2.30 -14.84 1.66
CA GLU A 79 -1.12 -14.06 2.05
C GLU A 79 -0.73 -14.25 3.52
N ILE A 80 -1.71 -14.34 4.42
CA ILE A 80 -1.47 -14.67 5.83
C ILE A 80 -0.90 -16.08 5.98
N LEU A 81 -1.44 -17.06 5.24
CA LEU A 81 -0.90 -18.42 5.23
C LEU A 81 0.53 -18.44 4.67
N ASN A 82 0.81 -17.68 3.62
CA ASN A 82 2.15 -17.55 3.06
C ASN A 82 3.15 -17.01 4.08
N PHE A 83 2.75 -15.99 4.85
CA PHE A 83 3.51 -15.45 5.96
C PHE A 83 3.80 -16.51 7.04
N LEU A 84 2.77 -17.21 7.51
CA LEU A 84 2.93 -18.24 8.54
C LEU A 84 3.81 -19.42 8.08
N GLU A 85 3.68 -19.84 6.82
CA GLU A 85 4.54 -20.87 6.23
C GLU A 85 6.00 -20.41 6.12
N TYR A 86 6.26 -19.16 5.70
CA TYR A 86 7.62 -18.62 5.56
C TYR A 86 8.39 -18.68 6.89
N TYR A 87 7.73 -18.34 8.00
CA TYR A 87 8.30 -18.39 9.34
C TYR A 87 8.13 -19.73 10.04
N GLN A 88 7.70 -20.78 9.32
CA GLN A 88 7.58 -22.15 9.82
C GLN A 88 6.59 -22.31 10.99
N TYR A 89 5.61 -21.40 11.13
CA TYR A 89 4.47 -21.59 12.04
C TYR A 89 3.46 -22.58 11.48
N LEU A 90 3.50 -22.82 10.16
CA LEU A 90 2.73 -23.85 9.47
C LEU A 90 3.68 -24.73 8.62
N PRO A 91 3.36 -26.02 8.44
CA PRO A 91 4.13 -26.86 7.52
C PRO A 91 4.01 -26.34 6.09
N SER A 92 5.10 -26.42 5.32
CA SER A 92 5.07 -26.10 3.90
C SER A 92 4.07 -27.00 3.19
N ASN A 93 3.03 -26.42 2.60
CA ASN A 93 1.93 -27.21 2.05
C ASN A 93 2.14 -27.58 0.57
N ASN A 94 3.36 -27.45 0.03
CA ASN A 94 3.71 -27.67 -1.39
C ASN A 94 2.75 -27.00 -2.40
N ARG A 95 1.97 -26.00 -1.96
CA ARG A 95 1.07 -25.25 -2.82
C ARG A 95 1.94 -24.51 -3.83
N LYS A 96 1.67 -24.70 -5.12
CA LYS A 96 2.28 -23.87 -6.16
C LYS A 96 1.78 -22.45 -5.94
N LYS A 97 2.63 -21.61 -5.35
CA LYS A 97 2.38 -20.17 -5.19
C LYS A 97 2.59 -19.54 -6.56
N GLU A 98 1.50 -19.21 -7.26
CA GLU A 98 1.60 -18.43 -8.48
C GLU A 98 2.03 -17.00 -8.10
N ARG A 99 3.33 -16.72 -8.29
CA ARG A 99 3.88 -15.39 -8.02
C ARG A 99 3.56 -14.49 -9.19
N LYS A 100 2.72 -13.50 -8.94
CA LYS A 100 2.48 -12.44 -9.90
C LYS A 100 3.72 -11.55 -10.00
N GLN A 101 3.84 -10.81 -11.10
CA GLN A 101 4.84 -9.75 -11.19
C GLN A 101 4.54 -8.70 -10.12
N GLN A 102 5.46 -8.53 -9.18
CA GLN A 102 5.29 -7.63 -8.05
C GLN A 102 5.79 -6.24 -8.42
N ASN A 103 4.94 -5.25 -8.21
CA ASN A 103 5.23 -3.84 -8.36
C ASN A 103 5.57 -3.26 -6.99
N ILE A 104 6.72 -2.60 -6.89
CA ILE A 104 7.20 -2.05 -5.62
C ILE A 104 7.08 -0.55 -5.65
N TYR A 105 6.35 -0.01 -4.68
CA TYR A 105 6.04 1.41 -4.59
C TYR A 105 6.57 1.99 -3.28
N GLN A 106 7.37 3.05 -3.38
CA GLN A 106 7.84 3.80 -2.23
C GLN A 106 6.94 5.01 -1.97
N PHE A 107 6.48 5.19 -0.74
CA PHE A 107 5.72 6.37 -0.34
C PHE A 107 6.51 7.67 -0.59
N ARG A 108 5.81 8.73 -1.00
CA ARG A 108 6.38 10.08 -1.17
C ARG A 108 5.60 11.13 -0.42
N GLU A 109 4.31 11.24 -0.73
CA GLU A 109 3.49 12.32 -0.21
C GLU A 109 2.06 11.86 0.01
N LYS A 110 1.41 12.38 1.06
CA LYS A 110 -0.04 12.26 1.26
C LYS A 110 -0.74 13.40 0.54
N ILE A 111 -1.92 13.13 -0.01
CA ILE A 111 -2.79 14.15 -0.60
C ILE A 111 -3.86 14.46 0.42
N GLN A 112 -3.81 15.65 1.00
CA GLN A 112 -4.77 16.07 2.04
C GLN A 112 -5.63 17.22 1.52
N PRO A 113 -6.94 17.02 1.33
CA PRO A 113 -7.87 18.09 0.99
C PRO A 113 -7.85 19.21 2.02
N ILE A 114 -7.70 20.43 1.52
CA ILE A 114 -7.74 21.69 2.26
C ILE A 114 -9.16 22.23 2.26
N THR A 115 -9.85 22.16 1.12
CA THR A 115 -11.23 22.66 0.98
C THR A 115 -12.22 21.54 0.68
N LYS A 116 -13.51 21.85 0.83
CA LYS A 116 -14.61 20.94 0.46
C LYS A 116 -14.75 20.79 -1.05
N ASP A 117 -14.09 21.64 -1.84
CA ASP A 117 -14.15 21.63 -3.31
C ASP A 117 -13.05 20.74 -3.92
N PHE A 118 -12.31 20.00 -3.09
CA PHE A 118 -11.33 19.04 -3.55
C PHE A 118 -11.95 18.00 -4.47
N LYS A 119 -11.36 17.81 -5.64
CA LYS A 119 -11.72 16.75 -6.57
C LYS A 119 -10.52 16.28 -7.39
N PHE A 120 -10.47 14.99 -7.64
CA PHE A 120 -9.62 14.47 -8.71
C PHE A 120 -10.11 14.97 -10.07
N ILE A 121 -9.19 15.20 -11.01
CA ILE A 121 -9.56 15.70 -12.34
C ILE A 121 -10.27 14.66 -13.22
N ARG A 122 -10.17 13.39 -12.83
CA ARG A 122 -10.80 12.22 -13.44
C ARG A 122 -10.84 11.10 -12.42
N ASP A 123 -11.54 10.03 -12.74
CA ASP A 123 -11.48 8.80 -11.96
C ASP A 123 -10.11 8.15 -12.12
N PHE A 124 -9.48 7.82 -11.00
CA PHE A 124 -8.22 7.10 -10.94
C PHE A 124 -8.45 5.73 -10.34
N SER A 125 -7.87 4.70 -10.96
CA SER A 125 -7.69 3.41 -10.31
C SER A 125 -6.52 3.47 -9.32
N GLY A 126 -6.44 2.52 -8.39
CA GLY A 126 -5.26 2.34 -7.54
C GLY A 126 -3.98 2.26 -8.38
N PHE A 127 -2.93 2.94 -7.93
CA PHE A 127 -1.61 2.98 -8.56
C PHE A 127 -1.63 3.44 -10.02
N SER A 128 -2.38 4.51 -10.30
CA SER A 128 -2.42 5.14 -11.62
C SER A 128 -1.17 6.00 -11.88
N TYR A 129 -0.52 5.84 -13.04
CA TYR A 129 0.64 6.65 -13.42
C TYR A 129 0.28 8.13 -13.63
N LEU A 130 1.14 9.02 -13.13
CA LEU A 130 1.07 10.47 -13.33
C LEU A 130 2.28 10.94 -14.13
N LYS A 131 2.05 11.63 -15.25
CA LYS A 131 3.13 12.28 -16.00
C LYS A 131 3.72 13.44 -15.19
N GLU A 132 4.98 13.76 -15.47
CA GLU A 132 5.61 14.95 -14.91
C GLU A 132 4.78 16.20 -15.26
N ASN A 133 4.51 17.04 -14.25
CA ASN A 133 3.66 18.22 -14.31
C ASN A 133 2.16 17.96 -14.63
N GLU A 134 1.71 16.71 -14.66
CA GLU A 134 0.28 16.38 -14.78
C GLU A 134 -0.50 16.94 -13.58
N VAL A 135 -1.53 17.73 -13.85
CA VAL A 135 -2.51 18.13 -12.83
C VAL A 135 -3.40 16.92 -12.54
N PHE A 136 -3.41 16.42 -11.31
CA PHE A 136 -4.19 15.23 -10.94
C PHE A 136 -5.39 15.54 -10.04
N ALA A 137 -5.39 16.68 -9.35
CA ALA A 137 -6.52 17.15 -8.55
C ALA A 137 -6.62 18.68 -8.54
N LYS A 138 -7.80 19.18 -8.17
CA LYS A 138 -8.06 20.59 -7.89
C LYS A 138 -8.66 20.72 -6.50
N ASP A 139 -8.24 21.74 -5.78
CA ASP A 139 -8.70 22.07 -4.44
C ASP A 139 -9.04 23.57 -4.39
N GLY A 140 -10.28 23.91 -4.71
CA GLY A 140 -10.69 25.28 -5.00
C GLY A 140 -9.91 25.87 -6.18
N HIS A 141 -9.09 26.90 -5.92
CA HIS A 141 -8.23 27.55 -6.92
C HIS A 141 -6.83 26.91 -7.04
N ILE A 142 -6.50 25.94 -6.20
CA ILE A 142 -5.19 25.29 -6.17
C ILE A 142 -5.22 24.08 -7.11
N GLU A 143 -4.19 23.94 -7.94
CA GLU A 143 -3.95 22.74 -8.75
C GLU A 143 -2.89 21.86 -8.08
N HIS A 144 -3.22 20.60 -7.84
CA HIS A 144 -2.25 19.59 -7.41
C HIS A 144 -1.61 18.95 -8.64
N LYS A 145 -0.28 19.08 -8.75
CA LYS A 145 0.50 18.62 -9.90
C LYS A 145 1.56 17.63 -9.46
N ASN A 146 1.88 16.67 -10.32
CA ASN A 146 3.04 15.83 -10.10
C ASN A 146 4.33 16.64 -10.31
N THR A 147 4.88 17.18 -9.23
CA THR A 147 6.18 17.89 -9.20
C THR A 147 7.33 16.98 -8.76
N LEU A 148 7.06 15.70 -8.51
CA LEU A 148 8.04 14.73 -8.02
C LEU A 148 8.84 14.05 -9.14
N GLY A 149 8.54 14.40 -10.40
CA GLY A 149 9.23 13.90 -11.60
C GLY A 149 8.60 12.64 -12.16
N ASN A 150 9.44 11.74 -12.67
CA ASN A 150 9.04 10.51 -13.36
C ASN A 150 8.78 9.34 -12.40
N ASN A 151 8.04 8.33 -12.90
CA ASN A 151 7.66 7.12 -12.16
C ASN A 151 6.83 7.37 -10.91
N ILE A 152 5.97 8.38 -10.95
CA ILE A 152 5.06 8.74 -9.86
C ILE A 152 3.67 8.19 -10.15
N TYR A 153 3.05 7.66 -9.11
CA TYR A 153 1.76 6.98 -9.18
C TYR A 153 0.85 7.47 -8.07
N LEU A 154 -0.41 7.72 -8.39
CA LEU A 154 -1.47 7.97 -7.43
C LEU A 154 -2.02 6.63 -6.94
N GLY A 155 -1.83 6.32 -5.66
CA GLY A 155 -2.33 5.11 -5.02
C GLY A 155 -3.44 5.39 -4.03
N ILE A 156 -4.34 4.40 -3.89
CA ILE A 156 -5.46 4.37 -2.93
C ILE A 156 -6.28 5.68 -2.96
N PRO A 157 -6.80 6.11 -4.13
CA PRO A 157 -7.60 7.32 -4.20
C PRO A 157 -8.95 7.13 -3.49
N ALA A 158 -9.30 8.07 -2.61
CA ALA A 158 -10.58 8.10 -1.94
C ALA A 158 -11.70 8.47 -2.91
N LYS A 159 -12.80 7.70 -2.90
CA LYS A 159 -13.99 7.96 -3.72
C LYS A 159 -14.69 9.27 -3.32
N GLU A 160 -14.73 9.55 -2.02
CA GLU A 160 -15.32 10.77 -1.46
C GLU A 160 -14.28 11.46 -0.56
N PRO A 161 -13.34 12.24 -1.13
CA PRO A 161 -12.35 12.97 -0.36
C PRO A 161 -13.01 13.93 0.63
N ARG A 162 -12.54 13.94 1.89
CA ARG A 162 -13.05 14.82 2.95
C ARG A 162 -11.94 15.72 3.47
N VAL A 163 -12.32 16.93 3.87
CA VAL A 163 -11.42 17.85 4.55
C VAL A 163 -10.87 17.19 5.83
N ASN A 164 -9.56 17.32 6.05
CA ASN A 164 -8.80 16.70 7.13
C ASN A 164 -8.55 15.19 7.03
N ASP A 165 -9.08 14.49 6.03
CA ASP A 165 -8.72 13.10 5.73
C ASP A 165 -7.71 13.02 4.58
N ASN A 166 -7.12 11.85 4.33
CA ASN A 166 -6.28 11.67 3.14
C ASN A 166 -7.16 11.34 1.93
N ALA A 167 -7.01 12.08 0.83
CA ALA A 167 -7.64 11.78 -0.45
C ALA A 167 -6.92 10.68 -1.22
N GLY A 168 -5.66 10.39 -0.88
CA GLY A 168 -4.83 9.39 -1.53
C GLY A 168 -3.36 9.65 -1.24
N PHE A 169 -2.49 8.89 -1.89
CA PHE A 169 -1.05 8.96 -1.66
C PHE A 169 -0.29 8.92 -2.97
N LEU A 170 0.81 9.66 -3.05
CA LEU A 170 1.75 9.61 -4.15
C LEU A 170 2.87 8.63 -3.81
N PHE A 171 3.15 7.76 -4.78
CA PHE A 171 4.19 6.75 -4.69
C PHE A 171 5.17 6.86 -5.84
N LYS A 172 6.44 6.55 -5.58
CA LYS A 172 7.43 6.31 -6.64
C LYS A 172 7.54 4.81 -6.89
N LYS A 173 7.36 4.36 -8.13
CA LYS A 173 7.62 2.96 -8.48
C LYS A 173 9.13 2.70 -8.54
N LEU A 174 9.57 1.65 -7.84
CA LEU A 174 10.95 1.20 -7.79
C LEU A 174 11.20 0.03 -8.76
N GLU A 175 10.26 -0.91 -8.82
CA GLU A 175 10.29 -2.15 -9.62
C GLU A 175 8.88 -2.41 -10.18
#